data_AF-A0A2U1KNQ9-F1
#
_entry.id   AF-A0A2U1KNQ9-F1
#
_cell.length_a   1.000
_cell.length_b   1.000
_cell.length_c   1.000
_cell.angle_alpha   90.00
_cell.angle_beta   90.00
_cell.angle_gamma   90.00
#
_symmetry.space_group_name_H-M   'P 1'
#
loop_
_entity.id
_entity.type
_entity.pdbx_description
1 polymer ?
#
loop_
_entity_poly.entity_id
_entity_poly.type
_entity_poly.pdbx_seq_one_letter_code
_entity_poly.pdbx_strand_id
1 'polypeptide(L)'
;MGRILAQIRGSVGRVVLLGDLNYRISLPERDTRLLVNRKDWNTLLENDQLRMELMDGQAFEAWHEGTITFAPTYKYHPSCDEYFLGSKGKKKRAPAWIIWTGEGLKQLLYTRIEARLSDHRPVKAIFSSEVKVSRMKYQSFCLSERFGHRTKTNLDFHSDDDEYSSHSDVFKWWDLTNVSPTSLNDMMYLADHALIEDKYRRYFDVVIQTTIWALWKYRNNLTFSIKRPHKDLIFNEVKLLSFNWISSRGRKSSLNWIEWFNQSCNALSSLL
;
A
#
# COMPACT_ATOMS: atom_id res chain seq x y z
N MET A 1 -5.32 7.93 12.59
CA MET A 1 -6.09 7.21 11.55
C MET A 1 -5.15 6.18 10.93
N GLY A 2 -4.85 5.09 11.64
CA GLY A 2 -3.99 4.01 11.12
C GLY A 2 -4.88 2.93 10.52
N ARG A 3 -4.91 2.79 9.19
CA ARG A 3 -5.52 1.65 8.53
C ARG A 3 -4.72 1.31 7.28
N ILE A 4 -3.84 0.32 7.38
CA ILE A 4 -3.44 -0.52 6.25
C ILE A 4 -3.42 -1.97 6.75
N LEU A 5 -4.50 -2.71 6.46
CA LEU A 5 -4.54 -4.16 6.59
C LEU A 5 -4.15 -4.74 5.23
N ALA A 6 -3.07 -5.51 5.16
CA ALA A 6 -2.73 -6.30 3.97
C ALA A 6 -3.03 -7.78 4.29
N GLN A 7 -4.23 -8.25 3.95
CA GLN A 7 -4.64 -9.63 4.17
C GLN A 7 -4.38 -10.47 2.91
N ILE A 8 -3.69 -11.61 3.02
CA ILE A 8 -3.41 -12.53 1.91
C ILE A 8 -4.01 -13.90 2.27
N ARG A 9 -5.27 -14.19 1.92
CA ARG A 9 -5.87 -15.51 2.20
C ARG A 9 -5.61 -16.52 1.09
N GLY A 10 -5.18 -17.72 1.48
CA GLY A 10 -5.36 -18.97 0.73
C GLY A 10 -5.47 -20.13 1.72
N SER A 11 -6.64 -20.80 1.80
CA SER A 11 -7.07 -21.94 2.64
C SER A 11 -6.73 -21.96 4.16
N VAL A 12 -5.67 -21.30 4.62
CA VAL A 12 -5.34 -20.96 6.01
C VAL A 12 -5.02 -19.46 5.99
N GLY A 13 -5.70 -18.67 6.82
CA GLY A 13 -5.70 -17.22 6.67
C GLY A 13 -4.36 -16.57 7.02
N ARG A 14 -3.61 -16.12 6.03
CA ARG A 14 -2.41 -15.30 6.24
C ARG A 14 -2.78 -13.82 6.27
N VAL A 15 -2.37 -13.13 7.32
CA VAL A 15 -2.74 -11.73 7.55
C VAL A 15 -1.47 -10.96 7.90
N VAL A 16 -1.27 -9.81 7.26
CA VAL A 16 -0.24 -8.84 7.64
C VAL A 16 -0.95 -7.54 8.05
N LEU A 17 -0.71 -7.11 9.28
CA LEU A 17 -1.16 -5.81 9.80
C LEU A 17 0.05 -4.87 9.82
N LEU A 18 -0.10 -3.69 9.21
CA LEU A 18 0.98 -2.71 9.14
C LEU A 18 0.48 -1.28 9.31
N GLY A 19 1.33 -0.44 9.89
CA GLY A 19 1.07 0.99 10.00
C GLY A 19 1.50 1.56 11.35
N ASP A 20 0.98 2.74 11.65
CA ASP A 20 1.16 3.37 12.97
C ASP A 20 0.11 2.83 13.94
N LEU A 21 0.45 1.75 14.63
CA LEU A 21 -0.37 1.15 15.69
C LEU A 21 -0.38 1.99 16.97
N ASN A 22 0.48 3.01 17.06
CA ASN A 22 0.49 4.02 18.11
C ASN A 22 0.82 3.53 19.53
N TYR A 23 1.38 2.33 19.67
CA TYR A 23 1.99 1.83 20.91
C TYR A 23 3.18 2.70 21.34
N ARG A 24 3.57 2.63 22.62
CA ARG A 24 4.61 3.49 23.20
C ARG A 24 5.67 2.64 23.90
N ILE A 25 6.83 3.23 24.11
CA ILE A 25 7.82 2.69 25.04
C ILE A 25 7.40 3.07 26.46
N SER A 26 7.24 2.07 27.32
CA SER A 26 6.83 2.21 28.73
C SER A 26 8.00 2.57 29.65
N LEU A 27 8.81 3.57 29.26
CA LEU A 27 9.93 4.08 30.06
C LEU A 27 9.81 5.59 30.31
N PRO A 28 10.39 6.10 31.41
CA PRO A 28 10.57 7.54 31.60
C PRO A 28 11.34 8.18 30.42
N GLU A 29 11.05 9.46 30.15
CA GLU A 29 11.65 10.20 29.03
C GLU A 29 13.18 10.20 29.08
N ARG A 30 13.73 10.39 30.28
CA ARG A 30 15.16 10.41 30.57
C ARG A 30 15.81 9.10 30.16
N ASP A 31 15.25 7.98 30.59
CA ASP A 31 15.81 6.65 30.37
C ASP A 31 15.69 6.26 28.90
N THR A 32 14.53 6.53 28.30
CA THR A 32 14.32 6.37 26.85
C THR A 32 15.36 7.15 26.05
N ARG A 33 15.65 8.42 26.44
CA ARG A 33 16.65 9.24 25.76
C ARG A 33 18.06 8.69 25.91
N LEU A 34 18.41 8.19 27.11
CA LEU A 34 19.71 7.57 27.35
C LEU A 34 19.90 6.33 26.47
N LEU A 35 18.90 5.47 26.37
CA LEU A 35 18.95 4.27 25.53
C LEU A 35 19.02 4.63 24.03
N VAL A 36 18.25 5.62 23.57
CA VAL A 36 18.32 6.10 22.18
C VAL A 36 19.71 6.65 21.85
N ASN A 37 20.30 7.45 22.74
CA ASN A 37 21.63 8.01 22.54
C ASN A 37 22.71 6.92 22.53
N ARG A 38 22.55 5.87 23.33
CA ARG A 38 23.44 4.70 23.38
C ARG A 38 23.20 3.71 22.22
N LYS A 39 22.15 3.94 21.43
CA LYS A 39 21.67 3.01 20.39
C LYS A 39 21.31 1.63 20.93
N ASP A 40 20.83 1.59 22.17
CA ASP A 40 20.42 0.37 22.85
C ASP A 40 18.95 0.05 22.51
N TRP A 41 18.76 -0.49 21.31
CA TRP A 41 17.43 -0.79 20.79
C TRP A 41 16.79 -1.99 21.50
N ASN A 42 17.60 -2.94 21.97
CA ASN A 42 17.13 -4.15 22.63
C ASN A 42 16.40 -3.81 23.93
N THR A 43 17.02 -3.03 24.81
CA THR A 43 16.38 -2.61 26.07
C THR A 43 15.17 -1.69 25.84
N LEU A 44 15.18 -0.88 24.77
CA LEU A 44 13.97 -0.14 24.38
C LEU A 44 12.81 -1.08 24.01
N LEU A 45 13.09 -2.11 23.21
CA LEU A 45 12.09 -3.07 22.74
C LEU A 45 11.54 -3.94 23.87
N GLU A 46 12.31 -4.24 24.91
CA GLU A 46 11.82 -4.91 26.12
C GLU A 46 10.71 -4.13 26.83
N ASN A 47 10.66 -2.81 26.63
CA ASN A 47 9.67 -1.92 27.21
C ASN A 47 8.61 -1.46 26.18
N ASP A 48 8.54 -2.11 25.02
CA ASP A 48 7.56 -1.80 23.99
C ASP A 48 6.18 -2.40 24.32
N GLN A 49 5.14 -1.56 24.29
CA GLN A 49 3.78 -1.99 24.62
C GLN A 49 3.21 -3.03 23.66
N LEU A 50 3.49 -2.94 22.35
CA LEU A 50 2.99 -3.93 21.39
C LEU A 50 3.66 -5.28 21.64
N ARG A 51 4.98 -5.28 21.87
CA ARG A 51 5.73 -6.50 22.18
C ARG A 51 5.19 -7.19 23.44
N MET A 52 4.86 -6.42 24.48
CA MET A 52 4.20 -6.98 25.67
C MET A 52 2.84 -7.60 25.32
N GLU A 53 2.00 -6.95 24.53
CA GLU A 53 0.70 -7.52 24.11
C GLU A 53 0.84 -8.77 23.23
N LEU A 54 1.86 -8.83 22.37
CA LEU A 54 2.19 -10.02 21.59
C LEU A 54 2.64 -11.19 22.47
N MET A 55 3.41 -10.90 23.53
CA MET A 55 3.89 -11.90 24.49
C MET A 55 2.78 -12.40 25.42
N ASP A 56 1.91 -11.51 25.88
CA ASP A 56 0.78 -11.83 26.77
C ASP A 56 -0.35 -12.55 26.02
N GLY A 57 -0.39 -12.46 24.69
CA GLY A 57 -1.30 -13.21 23.83
C GLY A 57 -2.77 -12.77 23.90
N GLN A 58 -3.12 -11.66 24.56
CA GLN A 58 -4.52 -11.23 24.69
C GLN A 58 -5.11 -10.72 23.37
N ALA A 59 -4.54 -9.66 22.81
CA ALA A 59 -5.09 -9.00 21.62
C ALA A 59 -4.54 -9.58 20.30
N PHE A 60 -3.36 -10.20 20.36
CA PHE A 60 -2.60 -10.65 19.20
C PHE A 60 -2.12 -12.10 19.36
N GLU A 61 -3.01 -12.99 19.81
CA GLU A 61 -2.73 -14.42 19.88
C GLU A 61 -2.30 -14.98 18.50
N ALA A 62 -1.20 -15.73 18.46
CA ALA A 62 -0.60 -16.30 17.25
C ALA A 62 -0.16 -15.28 16.17
N TRP A 63 -0.01 -14.00 16.53
CA TRP A 63 0.68 -13.02 15.71
C TRP A 63 2.18 -13.02 16.00
N HIS A 64 2.94 -12.65 15.00
CA HIS A 64 4.38 -12.64 15.00
C HIS A 64 4.87 -11.27 14.57
N GLU A 65 5.99 -10.85 15.14
CA GLU A 65 6.74 -9.68 14.70
C GLU A 65 8.19 -10.07 14.38
N GLY A 66 8.78 -9.36 13.42
CA GLY A 66 10.16 -9.57 13.02
C GLY A 66 11.13 -9.07 14.05
N THR A 67 12.35 -9.59 14.02
CA THR A 67 13.43 -9.00 14.81
C THR A 67 13.68 -7.57 14.33
N ILE A 68 13.37 -6.59 15.19
CA ILE A 68 13.65 -5.18 14.93
C ILE A 68 15.11 -4.92 15.24
N THR A 69 15.90 -4.61 14.22
CA THR A 69 17.33 -4.27 14.33
C THR A 69 17.63 -2.83 13.92
N PHE A 70 16.58 -2.03 13.68
CA PHE A 70 16.67 -0.65 13.23
C PHE A 70 16.17 0.31 14.31
N ALA A 71 16.66 1.56 14.29
CA ALA A 71 16.31 2.52 15.35
C ALA A 71 14.86 3.02 15.21
N PRO A 72 14.24 3.48 16.33
CA PRO A 72 12.86 3.97 16.36
C PRO A 72 12.53 4.92 15.21
N THR A 73 11.36 4.72 14.60
CA THR A 73 10.97 5.49 13.42
C THR A 73 10.25 6.79 13.73
N TYR A 74 10.03 7.10 15.01
CA TYR A 74 9.40 8.32 15.50
C TYR A 74 10.07 8.79 16.81
N LYS A 75 10.13 10.09 17.13
CA LYS A 75 9.77 11.27 16.33
C LYS A 75 11.03 11.96 15.85
N TYR A 76 11.13 12.27 14.56
CA TYR A 76 12.23 13.06 14.02
C TYR A 76 11.82 14.51 13.80
N HIS A 77 12.79 15.41 13.84
CA HIS A 77 12.64 16.71 13.21
C HIS A 77 12.45 16.52 11.69
N PRO A 78 11.52 17.25 11.05
CA PRO A 78 11.38 17.20 9.59
C PRO A 78 12.72 17.49 8.90
N SER A 79 12.99 16.82 7.78
CA SER A 79 14.21 16.98 6.96
C SER A 79 15.57 16.65 7.61
N CYS A 80 15.65 16.20 8.87
CA CYS A 80 16.91 15.78 9.48
C CYS A 80 16.81 14.46 10.26
N ASP A 81 17.97 13.91 10.65
CA ASP A 81 18.10 12.62 11.35
C ASP A 81 18.11 12.76 12.88
N GLU A 82 17.83 13.95 13.38
CA GLU A 82 17.75 14.22 14.80
C GLU A 82 16.36 13.87 15.33
N TYR A 83 16.34 13.09 16.41
CA TYR A 83 15.11 12.87 17.15
C TYR A 83 14.63 14.17 17.77
N PHE A 84 13.31 14.40 17.71
CA PHE A 84 12.67 15.52 18.39
C PHE A 84 12.68 15.26 19.90
N LEU A 85 13.62 15.90 20.61
CA LEU A 85 13.85 15.73 22.06
C LEU A 85 13.26 16.87 22.92
N GLY A 86 12.26 17.62 22.41
CA GLY A 86 11.81 18.90 22.99
C GLY A 86 10.55 18.87 23.90
N SER A 87 10.72 19.43 25.12
CA SER A 87 9.76 19.88 26.17
C SER A 87 8.81 18.84 26.81
N LYS A 88 8.71 18.92 28.15
CA LYS A 88 7.90 18.05 29.05
C LYS A 88 6.56 17.64 28.44
N GLY A 89 6.27 16.33 28.42
CA GLY A 89 4.91 15.79 28.26
C GLY A 89 4.58 15.08 26.94
N LYS A 90 5.46 15.07 25.93
CA LYS A 90 5.16 14.34 24.67
C LYS A 90 5.70 12.90 24.71
N LYS A 91 4.78 11.94 24.86
CA LYS A 91 5.03 10.49 24.87
C LYS A 91 5.73 10.03 23.58
N LYS A 92 6.87 9.35 23.70
CA LYS A 92 7.64 8.79 22.58
C LYS A 92 6.97 7.50 22.08
N ARG A 93 6.85 7.35 20.76
CA ARG A 93 6.31 6.13 20.13
C ARG A 93 7.45 5.18 19.85
N ALA A 94 7.17 3.89 19.88
CA ALA A 94 8.11 2.93 19.34
C ALA A 94 8.10 2.97 17.80
N PRO A 95 8.97 2.20 17.13
CA PRO A 95 8.98 2.14 15.67
C PRO A 95 7.61 1.76 15.09
N ALA A 96 7.37 2.05 13.82
CA ALA A 96 6.17 1.58 13.13
C ALA A 96 6.24 0.07 12.93
N TRP A 97 5.17 -0.63 13.31
CA TRP A 97 5.15 -2.09 13.43
C TRP A 97 4.54 -2.76 12.20
N ILE A 98 5.08 -3.93 11.86
CA ILE A 98 4.52 -4.86 10.87
C ILE A 98 4.42 -6.22 11.53
N ILE A 99 3.20 -6.61 11.89
CA ILE A 99 2.90 -7.91 12.51
C ILE A 99 2.15 -8.81 11.54
N TRP A 100 2.28 -10.12 11.69
CA TRP A 100 1.60 -11.07 10.81
C TRP A 100 1.17 -12.35 11.52
N THR A 101 0.20 -13.05 10.96
CA THR A 101 -0.24 -14.37 11.40
C THR A 101 -0.55 -15.25 10.19
N GLY A 102 -0.58 -16.57 10.40
CA GLY A 102 -0.91 -17.58 9.41
C GLY A 102 0.29 -18.40 8.92
N GLU A 103 0.05 -19.68 8.71
CA GLU A 103 1.07 -20.65 8.32
C GLU A 103 1.65 -20.39 6.93
N GLY A 104 2.95 -20.69 6.77
CA GLY A 104 3.65 -20.54 5.51
C GLY A 104 3.99 -19.10 5.14
N LEU A 105 3.76 -18.11 6.02
CA LEU A 105 4.40 -16.80 5.91
C LEU A 105 5.76 -16.83 6.62
N LYS A 106 6.82 -16.51 5.87
CA LYS A 106 8.15 -16.29 6.43
C LYS A 106 8.62 -14.88 6.08
N GLN A 107 8.87 -14.07 7.09
CA GLN A 107 9.44 -12.75 6.90
C GLN A 107 10.93 -12.89 6.51
N LEU A 108 11.32 -12.26 5.41
CA LEU A 108 12.67 -12.29 4.85
C LEU A 108 13.44 -11.01 5.17
N LEU A 109 12.74 -9.88 5.25
CA LEU A 109 13.34 -8.58 5.56
C LEU A 109 12.38 -7.79 6.43
N TYR A 110 12.92 -7.08 7.41
CA TYR A 110 12.20 -6.08 8.18
C TYR A 110 13.14 -4.91 8.48
N THR A 111 12.88 -3.74 7.87
CA THR A 111 13.83 -2.62 7.94
C THR A 111 13.13 -1.28 7.78
N ARG A 112 13.80 -0.21 8.21
CA ARG A 112 13.36 1.17 7.97
C ARG A 112 13.99 1.75 6.71
N ILE A 113 13.38 2.81 6.19
CA ILE A 113 13.88 3.60 5.06
C ILE A 113 14.24 4.99 5.58
N GLU A 114 15.39 5.53 5.18
CA GLU A 114 15.90 6.86 5.59
C GLU A 114 15.25 8.02 4.81
N ALA A 115 13.97 7.92 4.47
CA ALA A 115 13.24 8.99 3.82
C ALA A 115 12.85 10.06 4.86
N ARG A 116 13.13 11.34 4.57
CA ARG A 116 12.96 12.46 5.51
C ARG A 116 11.74 13.34 5.22
N LEU A 117 10.72 12.76 4.57
CA LEU A 117 9.49 13.45 4.14
C LEU A 117 8.50 13.74 5.29
N SER A 118 8.72 13.13 6.46
CA SER A 118 7.84 13.19 7.63
C SER A 118 8.67 13.13 8.91
N ASP A 119 8.04 13.41 10.05
CA ASP A 119 8.54 13.10 11.39
C ASP A 119 8.58 11.59 11.70
N HIS A 120 8.07 10.76 10.78
CA HIS A 120 8.24 9.32 10.74
C HIS A 120 9.25 8.85 9.67
N ARG A 121 10.00 7.80 9.98
CA ARG A 121 10.74 7.00 8.98
C ARG A 121 9.87 5.86 8.45
N PRO A 122 9.72 5.68 7.13
CA PRO A 122 8.96 4.56 6.59
C PRO A 122 9.58 3.22 6.99
N VAL A 123 8.73 2.19 7.15
CA VAL A 123 9.15 0.82 7.46
C VAL A 123 8.67 -0.10 6.35
N LYS A 124 9.51 -1.06 5.96
CA LYS A 124 9.17 -2.09 4.97
C LYS A 124 9.46 -3.48 5.51
N ALA A 125 8.63 -4.44 5.10
CA ALA A 125 8.88 -5.85 5.31
C ALA A 125 8.70 -6.62 3.99
N ILE A 126 9.49 -7.67 3.81
CA ILE A 126 9.38 -8.61 2.68
C ILE A 126 9.05 -9.98 3.25
N PHE A 127 8.10 -10.67 2.62
CA PHE A 127 7.66 -12.01 3.02
C PHE A 127 7.80 -12.99 1.85
N SER A 128 8.18 -14.22 2.15
CA SER A 128 7.87 -15.39 1.33
C SER A 128 6.60 -16.06 1.84
N SER A 129 5.77 -16.54 0.92
CA SER A 129 4.55 -17.28 1.26
C SER A 129 4.50 -18.61 0.50
N GLU A 130 4.26 -19.70 1.20
CA GLU A 130 3.96 -20.99 0.57
C GLU A 130 2.50 -21.02 0.12
N VAL A 131 2.24 -21.30 -1.15
CA VAL A 131 0.87 -21.31 -1.68
C VAL A 131 0.53 -22.69 -2.20
N LYS A 132 -0.55 -23.29 -1.68
CA LYS A 132 -1.11 -24.52 -2.26
C LYS A 132 -1.85 -24.14 -3.55
N VAL A 133 -1.28 -24.53 -4.68
CA VAL A 133 -1.92 -24.34 -5.98
C VAL A 133 -2.89 -25.49 -6.20
N SER A 134 -4.17 -25.24 -5.91
CA SER A 134 -5.26 -26.09 -6.37
C SER A 134 -5.37 -25.92 -7.89
N ARG A 135 -5.21 -27.00 -8.67
CA ARG A 135 -5.62 -27.05 -10.08
C ARG A 135 -7.15 -27.08 -10.18
N MET A 136 -7.81 -26.07 -9.61
CA MET A 136 -9.16 -25.71 -10.04
C MET A 136 -9.02 -25.06 -11.42
N LYS A 137 -9.87 -25.44 -12.38
CA LYS A 137 -10.03 -24.73 -13.65
C LYS A 137 -10.60 -23.33 -13.35
N TYR A 138 -9.77 -22.45 -12.81
CA TYR A 138 -10.10 -21.04 -12.64
C TYR A 138 -9.82 -20.36 -13.97
N GLN A 139 -10.90 -19.95 -14.64
CA GLN A 139 -10.85 -18.95 -15.68
C GLN A 139 -10.15 -17.70 -15.11
N SER A 140 -9.18 -17.23 -15.90
CA SER A 140 -8.27 -16.11 -15.75
C SER A 140 -8.58 -15.05 -14.68
N PHE A 141 -7.75 -15.00 -13.64
CA PHE A 141 -7.23 -13.73 -13.09
C PHE A 141 -6.03 -14.00 -12.18
N CYS A 142 -4.81 -14.02 -12.72
CA CYS A 142 -3.59 -14.17 -11.94
C CYS A 142 -2.83 -12.84 -11.83
N LEU A 143 -2.73 -12.31 -10.61
CA LEU A 143 -1.79 -11.25 -10.21
C LEU A 143 -0.53 -11.91 -9.64
N SER A 144 0.44 -12.24 -10.49
CA SER A 144 1.90 -12.03 -10.29
C SER A 144 2.70 -12.85 -11.31
N GLU A 145 3.72 -12.25 -11.93
CA GLU A 145 5.06 -12.87 -11.99
C GLU A 145 6.14 -11.80 -11.79
N ARG A 146 7.07 -12.10 -10.88
CA ARG A 146 8.18 -11.28 -10.40
C ARG A 146 9.30 -11.20 -11.45
N PHE A 147 10.14 -10.16 -11.32
CA PHE A 147 11.56 -10.10 -11.67
C PHE A 147 12.06 -11.26 -12.56
N GLY A 148 12.24 -10.94 -13.85
CA GLY A 148 12.50 -11.92 -14.87
C GLY A 148 13.76 -12.75 -14.66
N HIS A 149 13.72 -13.99 -15.13
CA HIS A 149 14.34 -14.36 -16.41
C HIS A 149 13.90 -15.76 -16.83
N ARG A 150 13.50 -15.87 -18.12
CA ARG A 150 13.43 -17.06 -19.00
C ARG A 150 12.67 -18.27 -18.43
N THR A 151 11.58 -18.71 -19.04
CA THR A 151 11.55 -19.23 -20.42
C THR A 151 10.17 -19.12 -21.07
N LYS A 152 10.20 -18.85 -22.38
CA LYS A 152 9.09 -18.87 -23.35
C LYS A 152 7.98 -19.89 -23.01
N THR A 153 6.77 -19.38 -22.80
CA THR A 153 5.54 -19.92 -23.39
C THR A 153 4.55 -18.77 -23.55
N ASN A 154 4.08 -18.55 -24.78
CA ASN A 154 2.99 -17.64 -25.11
C ASN A 154 1.81 -17.89 -24.17
N LEU A 155 1.31 -16.84 -23.51
CA LEU A 155 0.13 -16.87 -22.66
C LEU A 155 -0.81 -15.78 -23.17
N ASP A 156 -1.69 -16.18 -24.08
CA ASP A 156 -2.71 -15.36 -24.70
C ASP A 156 -3.85 -15.06 -23.71
N PHE A 157 -4.33 -13.81 -23.72
CA PHE A 157 -5.51 -13.34 -22.99
C PHE A 157 -6.79 -13.53 -23.79
N HIS A 158 -7.05 -14.74 -24.29
CA HIS A 158 -8.38 -15.08 -24.79
C HIS A 158 -9.19 -15.80 -23.73
N SER A 159 -10.16 -15.08 -23.17
CA SER A 159 -11.31 -15.66 -22.47
C SER A 159 -12.59 -15.15 -23.13
N ASP A 160 -13.46 -16.07 -23.53
CA ASP A 160 -14.73 -15.89 -24.24
C ASP A 160 -15.83 -15.12 -23.45
N ASP A 161 -15.48 -14.21 -22.53
CA ASP A 161 -16.42 -13.35 -21.79
C ASP A 161 -16.08 -11.87 -22.05
N ASP A 162 -16.24 -11.45 -23.30
CA ASP A 162 -15.81 -10.16 -23.86
C ASP A 162 -16.61 -8.92 -23.42
N GLU A 163 -17.56 -9.01 -22.48
CA GLU A 163 -18.56 -7.94 -22.38
C GLU A 163 -18.27 -6.83 -21.36
N TYR A 164 -17.44 -7.00 -20.32
CA TYR A 164 -17.24 -5.90 -19.35
C TYR A 164 -15.94 -5.97 -18.54
N SER A 165 -14.86 -5.44 -19.10
CA SER A 165 -13.59 -5.25 -18.38
C SER A 165 -13.49 -3.82 -17.81
N SER A 166 -13.77 -3.66 -16.51
CA SER A 166 -13.86 -2.35 -15.84
C SER A 166 -12.58 -1.49 -15.86
N HIS A 167 -11.42 -2.07 -16.15
CA HIS A 167 -10.19 -1.32 -16.37
C HIS A 167 -10.10 -0.75 -17.80
N SER A 168 -10.74 -1.40 -18.79
CA SER A 168 -10.84 -0.87 -20.16
C SER A 168 -11.55 0.48 -20.18
N ASP A 169 -12.55 0.66 -19.31
CA ASP A 169 -13.29 1.93 -19.19
C ASP A 169 -12.41 3.09 -18.71
N VAL A 170 -11.39 2.81 -17.88
CA VAL A 170 -10.41 3.81 -17.44
C VAL A 170 -9.61 4.33 -18.63
N PHE A 171 -9.17 3.45 -19.52
CA PHE A 171 -8.37 3.82 -20.69
C PHE A 171 -9.21 4.50 -21.76
N LYS A 172 -10.45 4.03 -21.99
CA LYS A 172 -11.42 4.73 -22.84
C LYS A 172 -11.70 6.16 -22.35
N TRP A 173 -11.79 6.35 -21.03
CA TRP A 173 -11.94 7.67 -20.40
C TRP A 173 -10.70 8.56 -20.48
N TRP A 174 -9.59 8.04 -21.01
CA TRP A 174 -8.37 8.77 -21.34
C TRP A 174 -8.07 8.76 -22.84
N ASP A 175 -9.07 8.42 -23.67
CA ASP A 175 -8.95 8.30 -25.13
C ASP A 175 -7.88 7.29 -25.60
N LEU A 176 -7.51 6.35 -24.73
CA LEU A 176 -6.59 5.25 -25.02
C LEU A 176 -7.41 4.01 -25.41
N THR A 177 -7.86 3.95 -26.65
CA THR A 177 -8.77 2.90 -27.13
C THR A 177 -8.08 1.60 -27.56
N ASN A 178 -6.76 1.65 -27.82
CA ASN A 178 -5.97 0.51 -28.29
C ASN A 178 -5.08 -0.12 -27.20
N VAL A 179 -5.43 0.08 -25.93
CA VAL A 179 -4.67 -0.49 -24.80
C VAL A 179 -5.57 -1.40 -23.98
N SER A 180 -5.08 -2.60 -23.71
CA SER A 180 -5.71 -3.56 -22.82
C SER A 180 -4.60 -4.14 -21.94
N PRO A 181 -4.23 -3.44 -20.86
CA PRO A 181 -3.23 -3.96 -19.95
C PRO A 181 -3.81 -5.14 -19.20
N THR A 182 -3.07 -6.23 -19.26
CA THR A 182 -3.49 -7.51 -18.71
C THR A 182 -2.74 -7.83 -17.41
N SER A 183 -1.67 -7.08 -17.15
CA SER A 183 -0.82 -7.20 -15.99
C SER A 183 -0.57 -5.84 -15.30
N LEU A 184 -0.08 -5.90 -14.06
CA LEU A 184 0.40 -4.70 -13.35
C LEU A 184 1.57 -4.05 -14.09
N ASN A 185 2.46 -4.86 -14.69
CA ASN A 185 3.58 -4.35 -15.45
C ASN A 185 3.10 -3.61 -16.70
N ASP A 186 2.04 -4.09 -17.36
CA ASP A 186 1.44 -3.41 -18.50
C ASP A 186 0.85 -2.07 -18.07
N MET A 187 0.15 -2.02 -16.93
CA MET A 187 -0.38 -0.77 -16.37
C MET A 187 0.74 0.23 -16.03
N MET A 188 1.84 -0.23 -15.43
CA MET A 188 2.99 0.62 -15.12
C MET A 188 3.71 1.09 -16.40
N TYR A 189 3.90 0.18 -17.36
CA TYR A 189 4.48 0.50 -18.66
C TYR A 189 3.65 1.54 -19.40
N LEU A 190 2.32 1.42 -19.36
CA LEU A 190 1.41 2.40 -19.93
C LEU A 190 1.50 3.76 -19.22
N ALA A 191 1.64 3.81 -17.91
CA ALA A 191 1.85 5.08 -17.20
C ALA A 191 3.06 5.83 -17.76
N ASP A 192 4.16 5.11 -18.00
CA ASP A 192 5.41 5.68 -18.48
C ASP A 192 5.39 6.01 -19.99
N HIS A 193 4.69 5.22 -20.81
CA HIS A 193 4.83 5.26 -22.28
C HIS A 193 3.55 5.61 -23.05
N ALA A 194 2.41 5.81 -22.38
CA ALA A 194 1.19 6.23 -23.07
C ALA A 194 1.40 7.55 -23.81
N LEU A 195 0.75 7.67 -24.98
CA LEU A 195 0.76 8.86 -25.83
C LEU A 195 -0.12 9.97 -25.21
N ILE A 196 0.37 10.54 -24.12
CA ILE A 196 -0.29 11.59 -23.34
C ILE A 196 0.63 12.81 -23.34
N GLU A 197 0.08 14.01 -23.54
CA GLU A 197 0.85 15.24 -23.44
C GLU A 197 1.51 15.36 -22.06
N ASP A 198 2.77 15.79 -22.00
CA ASP A 198 3.56 15.84 -20.76
C ASP A 198 2.89 16.62 -19.62
N LYS A 199 2.14 17.66 -19.98
CA LYS A 199 1.37 18.49 -19.04
C LYS A 199 0.28 17.71 -18.29
N TYR A 200 -0.22 16.61 -18.87
CA TYR A 200 -1.24 15.73 -18.27
C TYR A 200 -0.67 14.49 -17.58
N ARG A 201 0.61 14.16 -17.82
CA ARG A 201 1.24 12.90 -17.38
C ARG A 201 1.13 12.66 -15.87
N ARG A 202 1.41 13.69 -15.06
CA ARG A 202 1.28 13.59 -13.59
C ARG A 202 -0.14 13.28 -13.11
N TYR A 203 -1.16 13.65 -13.87
CA TYR A 203 -2.57 13.37 -13.53
C TYR A 203 -2.93 11.95 -13.97
N PHE A 204 -2.41 11.50 -15.11
CA PHE A 204 -2.54 10.13 -15.56
C PHE A 204 -1.91 9.15 -14.58
N ASP A 205 -0.72 9.45 -14.06
CA ASP A 205 -0.04 8.62 -13.04
C ASP A 205 -0.92 8.40 -11.80
N VAL A 206 -1.68 9.41 -11.40
CA VAL A 206 -2.63 9.31 -10.28
C VAL A 206 -3.80 8.40 -10.65
N VAL A 207 -4.30 8.49 -11.88
CA VAL A 207 -5.36 7.60 -12.38
C VAL A 207 -4.87 6.15 -12.41
N ILE A 208 -3.65 5.88 -12.87
CA ILE A 208 -3.08 4.53 -12.84
C ILE A 208 -2.90 4.02 -11.40
N GLN A 209 -2.35 4.83 -10.50
CA GLN A 209 -2.18 4.45 -9.08
C GLN A 209 -3.52 4.17 -8.40
N THR A 210 -4.54 4.99 -8.65
CA THR A 210 -5.88 4.80 -8.09
C THR A 210 -6.61 3.61 -8.72
N THR A 211 -6.32 3.28 -9.99
CA THR A 211 -6.80 2.07 -10.67
C THR A 211 -6.22 0.81 -10.02
N ILE A 212 -4.90 0.78 -9.81
CA ILE A 212 -4.22 -0.32 -9.12
C ILE A 212 -4.80 -0.52 -7.71
N TRP A 213 -4.99 0.58 -6.97
CA TRP A 213 -5.59 0.54 -5.65
C TRP A 213 -7.04 0.05 -5.66
N ALA A 214 -7.89 0.54 -6.57
CA ALA A 214 -9.29 0.14 -6.67
C ALA A 214 -9.42 -1.35 -7.03
N LEU A 215 -8.60 -1.85 -7.96
CA LEU A 215 -8.54 -3.28 -8.31
C LEU A 215 -8.07 -4.13 -7.13
N TRP A 216 -7.03 -3.69 -6.41
CA TRP A 216 -6.57 -4.36 -5.19
C TRP A 216 -7.65 -4.39 -4.10
N LYS A 217 -8.32 -3.26 -3.85
CA LYS A 217 -9.41 -3.13 -2.88
C LYS A 217 -10.60 -4.02 -3.25
N TYR A 218 -11.01 -4.02 -4.52
CA TYR A 218 -12.09 -4.88 -5.02
C TYR A 218 -11.76 -6.36 -4.82
N ARG A 219 -10.56 -6.80 -5.22
CA ARG A 219 -10.07 -8.17 -5.00
C ARG A 219 -10.11 -8.55 -3.51
N ASN A 220 -9.66 -7.65 -2.65
CA ASN A 220 -9.70 -7.89 -1.21
C ASN A 220 -11.14 -8.00 -0.72
N ASN A 221 -12.02 -7.11 -1.15
CA ASN A 221 -13.42 -7.15 -0.74
C ASN A 221 -14.13 -8.42 -1.24
N LEU A 222 -13.82 -8.95 -2.43
CA LEU A 222 -14.33 -10.24 -2.89
C LEU A 222 -13.97 -11.39 -1.95
N THR A 223 -12.81 -11.30 -1.29
CA THR A 223 -12.27 -12.36 -0.43
C THR A 223 -12.67 -12.17 1.04
N PHE A 224 -12.80 -10.92 1.49
CA PHE A 224 -12.86 -10.58 2.91
C PHE A 224 -14.14 -9.86 3.35
N SER A 225 -14.95 -9.34 2.42
CA SER A 225 -16.20 -8.65 2.78
C SER A 225 -17.36 -9.63 2.93
N ILE A 226 -18.21 -9.38 3.94
CA ILE A 226 -19.48 -10.10 4.13
C ILE A 226 -20.41 -9.88 2.93
N LYS A 227 -20.38 -8.67 2.36
CA LYS A 227 -21.12 -8.32 1.14
C LYS A 227 -20.19 -8.39 -0.06
N ARG A 228 -20.62 -9.07 -1.12
CA ARG A 228 -19.87 -9.12 -2.37
C ARG A 228 -19.80 -7.72 -2.98
N PRO A 229 -18.60 -7.20 -3.29
CA PRO A 229 -18.47 -5.90 -3.95
C PRO A 229 -18.97 -5.96 -5.40
N HIS A 230 -19.50 -4.84 -5.86
CA HIS A 230 -20.00 -4.64 -7.22
C HIS A 230 -18.86 -4.23 -8.16
N LYS A 231 -18.67 -4.98 -9.26
CA LYS A 231 -17.54 -4.78 -10.22
C LYS A 231 -17.71 -3.48 -11.00
N ASP A 232 -18.96 -3.14 -11.30
CA ASP A 232 -19.43 -1.92 -11.97
C ASP A 232 -19.07 -0.64 -11.21
N LEU A 233 -18.80 -0.72 -9.90
CA LEU A 233 -18.41 0.45 -9.10
C LEU A 233 -16.91 0.77 -9.15
N ILE A 234 -16.07 -0.14 -9.65
CA ILE A 234 -14.61 0.04 -9.65
C ILE A 234 -14.23 1.31 -10.41
N PHE A 235 -14.81 1.53 -11.58
CA PHE A 235 -14.49 2.69 -12.41
C PHE A 235 -14.92 4.02 -11.75
N ASN A 236 -16.10 4.05 -11.14
CA ASN A 236 -16.56 5.21 -10.37
C ASN A 236 -15.65 5.50 -9.17
N GLU A 237 -15.15 4.46 -8.52
CA GLU A 237 -14.18 4.59 -7.43
C GLU A 237 -12.85 5.18 -7.92
N VAL A 238 -12.36 4.75 -9.10
CA VAL A 238 -11.15 5.34 -9.72
C VAL A 238 -11.33 6.83 -9.99
N LYS A 239 -12.46 7.23 -10.61
CA LYS A 239 -12.76 8.65 -10.88
C LYS A 239 -12.78 9.47 -9.59
N LEU A 240 -13.45 8.97 -8.55
CA LEU A 240 -13.58 9.66 -7.27
C LEU A 240 -12.24 9.80 -6.53
N LEU A 241 -11.45 8.72 -6.44
CA LEU A 241 -10.18 8.73 -5.73
C LEU A 241 -9.16 9.62 -6.43
N SER A 242 -9.08 9.54 -7.76
CA SER A 242 -8.17 10.37 -8.55
C SER A 242 -8.52 11.85 -8.44
N PHE A 243 -9.81 12.20 -8.53
CA PHE A 243 -10.29 13.56 -8.31
C PHE A 243 -9.87 14.11 -6.95
N ASN A 244 -10.18 13.39 -5.87
CA ASN A 244 -9.85 13.82 -4.51
C ASN A 244 -8.35 14.01 -4.31
N TRP A 245 -7.53 13.12 -4.88
CA TRP A 245 -6.08 13.20 -4.79
C TRP A 245 -5.51 14.41 -5.55
N ILE A 246 -6.00 14.66 -6.76
CA ILE A 246 -5.59 15.79 -7.59
C ILE A 246 -6.04 17.11 -6.94
N SER A 247 -7.31 17.22 -6.56
CA SER A 247 -7.91 18.43 -5.97
C SER A 247 -7.30 18.79 -4.63
N SER A 248 -6.86 17.82 -3.82
CA SER A 248 -6.21 18.09 -2.52
C SER A 248 -4.76 18.52 -2.62
N ARG A 249 -4.11 18.37 -3.79
CA ARG A 249 -2.66 18.63 -3.98
C ARG A 249 -2.35 19.71 -5.02
N GLY A 250 -3.34 20.16 -5.80
CA GLY A 250 -3.21 21.29 -6.73
C GLY A 250 -3.13 22.64 -6.00
N ARG A 251 -2.18 23.50 -6.40
CA ARG A 251 -1.99 24.82 -5.75
C ARG A 251 -2.82 25.96 -6.34
N LYS A 252 -3.41 25.81 -7.52
CA LYS A 252 -4.20 26.83 -8.24
C LYS A 252 -5.00 26.09 -9.33
N SER A 253 -6.29 26.44 -9.48
CA SER A 253 -7.33 25.85 -10.35
C SER A 253 -8.12 24.66 -9.75
N SER A 254 -9.44 24.84 -9.69
CA SER A 254 -10.42 23.89 -9.15
C SER A 254 -10.82 22.92 -10.25
N LEU A 255 -10.29 21.69 -10.20
CA LEU A 255 -10.74 20.62 -11.09
C LEU A 255 -12.26 20.48 -10.94
N ASN A 256 -12.98 20.65 -12.04
CA ASN A 256 -14.43 20.53 -12.04
C ASN A 256 -14.81 19.04 -12.00
N TRP A 257 -15.60 18.64 -10.99
CA TRP A 257 -16.00 17.25 -10.83
C TRP A 257 -16.82 16.72 -12.01
N ILE A 258 -17.73 17.53 -12.58
CA ILE A 258 -18.60 17.11 -13.67
C ILE A 258 -17.78 16.89 -14.94
N GLU A 259 -16.86 17.82 -15.24
CA GLU A 259 -15.95 17.67 -16.38
C GLU A 259 -15.07 16.43 -16.18
N TRP A 260 -14.46 16.26 -15.00
CA TRP A 260 -13.60 15.10 -14.69
C TRP A 260 -14.36 13.79 -14.82
N PHE A 261 -15.56 13.72 -14.24
CA PHE A 261 -16.38 12.52 -14.28
C PHE A 261 -16.76 12.11 -15.70
N ASN A 262 -17.01 13.07 -16.59
CA ASN A 262 -17.42 12.80 -17.96
C ASN A 262 -16.25 12.55 -18.90
N GLN A 263 -15.21 13.40 -18.89
CA GLN A 263 -14.03 13.23 -19.74
C GLN A 263 -12.76 13.84 -19.13
N SER A 264 -11.74 13.00 -18.91
CA SER A 264 -10.52 13.39 -18.18
C SER A 264 -9.72 14.49 -18.90
N CYS A 265 -9.52 14.35 -20.22
CA CYS A 265 -8.78 15.32 -21.04
C CYS A 265 -9.43 16.70 -21.06
N ASN A 266 -10.77 16.76 -21.15
CA ASN A 266 -11.52 18.01 -21.15
C ASN A 266 -11.40 18.73 -19.79
N ALA A 267 -11.51 17.98 -18.70
CA ALA A 267 -11.38 18.53 -17.34
C ALA A 267 -9.98 19.05 -17.00
N LEU A 268 -8.95 18.52 -17.67
CA LEU A 268 -7.58 18.99 -17.51
C LEU A 268 -7.27 20.21 -18.40
N SER A 269 -7.98 20.36 -19.53
CA SER A 269 -7.87 21.53 -20.39
C SER A 269 -8.34 22.83 -19.72
N SER A 270 -9.21 22.74 -18.69
CA SER A 270 -9.68 23.88 -17.89
C SER A 270 -8.74 24.26 -16.73
N LEU A 271 -7.67 23.48 -16.48
CA LEU A 271 -6.71 23.69 -15.38
C LEU A 271 -5.38 24.33 -15.79
N LEU A 272 -5.09 24.38 -17.09
CA LEU A 272 -3.81 24.82 -17.67
C LEU A 272 -4.02 26.05 -18.55
#